data_AF-A0A6S6Q586-F1
#
_entry.id   AF-A0A6S6Q586-F1
#
_cell.length_a   1.000
_cell.length_b   1.000
_cell.length_c   1.000
_cell.angle_alpha   90.00
_cell.angle_beta   90.00
_cell.angle_gamma   90.00
#
_symmetry.space_group_name_H-M   'P 1'
#
loop_
_entity.id
_entity.type
_entity.pdbx_description
1 polymer ?
#
loop_
_entity_poly.entity_id
_entity_poly.type
_entity_poly.pdbx_seq_one_letter_code
_entity_poly.pdbx_strand_id
1 'polypeptide(L)'
;WQTISGEHGLDSNGVYNGTSELQLERMSVYFNEASGNKYVPRAVLVDLEPGTMDAVRAGPFGQLFRPDNFVFGQSGAGNNW
;
A
#
# COMPACT_ATOMS: atom_id res chain seq x y z
N TRP A 1 5.41 4.37 0.51
CA TRP A 1 5.13 3.03 -0.07
C TRP A 1 5.82 2.80 -1.40
N GLN A 2 5.79 3.73 -2.37
CA GLN A 2 6.48 3.57 -3.66
C GLN A 2 8.00 3.30 -3.49
N THR A 3 8.70 4.18 -2.76
CA THR A 3 10.15 4.06 -2.53
C THR A 3 10.53 2.73 -1.88
N ILE A 4 9.92 2.41 -0.73
CA ILE A 4 10.23 1.16 -0.01
C ILE A 4 9.84 -0.10 -0.80
N SER A 5 8.79 -0.04 -1.63
CA SER A 5 8.46 -1.15 -2.54
C SER A 5 9.58 -1.34 -3.57
N GLY A 6 10.09 -0.25 -4.17
CA GLY A 6 11.21 -0.30 -5.10
C GLY A 6 12.51 -0.79 -4.47
N GLU A 7 12.83 -0.37 -3.24
CA GLU A 7 14.00 -0.87 -2.48
C GLU A 7 13.94 -2.39 -2.29
N HIS A 8 12.74 -2.90 -1.99
CA HIS A 8 12.46 -4.33 -1.87
C HIS A 8 12.18 -5.06 -3.20
N GLY A 9 12.34 -4.38 -4.34
CA GLY A 9 12.15 -4.98 -5.67
C GLY A 9 10.70 -5.35 -6.01
N LEU A 10 9.72 -4.76 -5.31
CA LEU A 10 8.29 -4.94 -5.58
C LEU A 10 7.82 -3.95 -6.64
N ASP A 11 7.02 -4.43 -7.59
CA ASP A 11 6.31 -3.57 -8.54
C ASP A 11 5.06 -2.92 -7.91
N SER A 12 4.31 -2.17 -8.72
CA SER A 12 3.08 -1.50 -8.25
C SER A 12 1.93 -2.44 -7.88
N ASN A 13 2.00 -3.71 -8.29
CA ASN A 13 1.08 -4.76 -7.90
C ASN A 13 1.61 -5.55 -6.71
N GLY A 14 2.78 -5.22 -6.14
CA GLY A 14 3.37 -5.95 -5.02
C GLY A 14 4.00 -7.28 -5.44
N VAL A 15 4.27 -7.50 -6.72
CA VAL A 15 4.99 -8.68 -7.21
C VAL A 15 6.49 -8.42 -7.14
N TYR A 16 7.24 -9.38 -6.60
CA TYR A 16 8.70 -9.30 -6.54
C TYR A 16 9.32 -9.53 -7.92
N ASN A 17 10.07 -8.53 -8.40
CA ASN A 17 10.87 -8.55 -9.62
C ASN A 17 12.34 -8.16 -9.34
N GLY A 18 12.77 -8.29 -8.08
CA GLY A 18 14.13 -7.97 -7.66
C GLY A 18 15.16 -8.98 -8.17
N THR A 19 16.43 -8.62 -7.99
CA THR A 19 17.57 -9.42 -8.47
C THR A 19 18.50 -9.87 -7.34
N SER A 20 18.23 -9.45 -6.10
CA SER A 20 19.07 -9.72 -4.94
C SER A 20 18.26 -10.27 -3.78
N GLU A 21 18.76 -11.34 -3.15
CA GLU A 21 18.16 -11.95 -1.95
C GLU A 21 18.08 -10.97 -0.77
N LEU A 22 19.00 -10.00 -0.72
CA LEU A 22 18.97 -8.94 0.31
C LEU A 22 17.68 -8.11 0.26
N GLN A 23 17.03 -8.02 -0.91
CA GLN A 23 15.75 -7.31 -1.04
C GLN A 23 14.58 -8.09 -0.42
N LEU A 24 14.72 -9.40 -0.25
CA LEU A 24 13.72 -10.24 0.42
C LEU A 24 13.92 -10.27 1.94
N GLU A 25 15.11 -9.90 2.42
CA GLU A 25 15.39 -9.88 3.84
C GLU A 25 14.47 -8.90 4.58
N ARG A 26 13.89 -9.39 5.69
CA ARG A 26 13.01 -8.61 6.59
C ARG A 26 11.81 -7.96 5.87
N MET A 27 11.42 -8.45 4.69
CA MET A 27 10.22 -8.02 3.97
C MET A 27 8.98 -8.03 4.87
N SER A 28 8.91 -9.01 5.78
CA SER A 28 7.80 -9.20 6.73
C SER A 28 7.59 -8.05 7.71
N VAL A 29 8.57 -7.15 7.89
CA VAL A 29 8.45 -5.96 8.74
C VAL A 29 7.39 -5.00 8.19
N TYR A 30 7.41 -4.75 6.88
CA TYR A 30 6.51 -3.78 6.23
C TYR A 30 5.41 -4.43 5.40
N PHE A 31 5.61 -5.67 4.93
CA PHE A 31 4.68 -6.35 4.04
C PHE A 31 4.21 -7.68 4.62
N ASN A 32 3.01 -8.10 4.24
CA ASN A 32 2.53 -9.46 4.34
C ASN A 32 2.66 -10.13 2.98
N GLU A 33 3.15 -11.37 2.96
CA GLU A 33 3.00 -12.23 1.79
C GLU A 33 1.55 -12.73 1.72
N ALA A 34 0.90 -12.47 0.60
CA ALA A 34 -0.43 -12.98 0.25
C ALA A 34 -0.30 -14.11 -0.78
N SER A 35 -1.42 -14.75 -1.11
CA SER A 35 -1.46 -15.78 -2.16
C SER A 35 -0.90 -15.28 -3.49
N GLY A 36 -0.18 -16.14 -4.21
CA GLY A 36 0.33 -15.85 -5.55
C GLY A 36 1.57 -14.95 -5.57
N ASN A 37 2.45 -15.07 -4.55
CA ASN A 37 3.69 -14.29 -4.42
C ASN A 37 3.47 -12.77 -4.45
N LYS A 38 2.30 -12.32 -3.96
CA LYS A 38 1.94 -10.91 -3.88
C LYS A 38 2.23 -10.38 -2.48
N TYR A 39 3.03 -9.35 -2.37
CA TYR A 39 3.32 -8.66 -1.11
C TYR A 39 2.41 -7.45 -0.93
N VAL A 40 1.77 -7.37 0.22
CA VAL A 40 0.80 -6.31 0.56
C VAL A 40 1.30 -5.51 1.76
N PRO A 41 1.27 -4.17 1.72
CA PRO A 41 1.65 -3.32 2.85
C PRO A 41 0.85 -3.61 4.13
N ARG A 42 1.54 -3.62 5.27
CA ARG A 42 0.95 -3.55 6.61
C ARG A 42 0.55 -2.10 6.90
N ALA A 43 -0.54 -1.63 6.29
CA ALA A 43 -0.99 -0.25 6.39
C ALA A 43 -2.50 -0.15 6.56
N VAL A 44 -2.94 0.88 7.29
CA VAL A 44 -4.33 1.35 7.33
C VAL A 44 -4.34 2.78 6.83
N LEU A 45 -5.18 3.07 5.84
CA LEU A 45 -5.34 4.39 5.25
C LEU A 45 -6.64 4.97 5.78
N VAL A 46 -6.56 6.11 6.46
CA VAL A 46 -7.70 6.74 7.12
C VAL A 46 -7.85 8.16 6.61
N ASP A 47 -9.07 8.50 6.17
CA ASP A 47 -9.47 9.87 5.86
C ASP A 47 -10.95 10.06 6.20
N LEU A 48 -11.40 11.28 6.47
CA LEU A 48 -12.80 11.56 6.73
C LEU A 48 -13.59 11.81 5.43
N GLU A 49 -12.90 11.99 4.30
CA GLU A 49 -13.48 12.20 2.98
C GLU A 49 -13.14 11.07 2.00
N PRO A 50 -14.08 10.65 1.13
CA PRO A 50 -13.85 9.58 0.18
C PRO A 50 -12.87 9.96 -0.95
N GLY A 51 -12.75 11.26 -1.28
CA GLY A 51 -12.00 11.74 -2.45
C GLY A 51 -10.51 11.37 -2.42
N THR A 52 -9.87 11.44 -1.27
CA THR A 52 -8.45 11.05 -1.12
C THR A 52 -8.26 9.56 -1.38
N MET A 53 -9.19 8.72 -0.93
CA MET A 53 -9.10 7.26 -1.10
C MET A 53 -9.21 6.87 -2.57
N ASP A 54 -10.10 7.52 -3.32
CA ASP A 54 -10.24 7.31 -4.76
C ASP A 54 -8.99 7.74 -5.53
N ALA A 55 -8.38 8.86 -5.14
CA ALA A 55 -7.12 9.31 -5.72
C ALA A 55 -5.96 8.31 -5.48
N VAL A 56 -5.86 7.75 -4.26
CA VAL A 56 -4.86 6.71 -3.95
C VAL A 56 -5.11 5.44 -4.77
N ARG A 57 -6.37 5.00 -4.89
CA ARG A 57 -6.74 3.80 -5.65
C ARG A 57 -6.51 3.95 -7.16
N ALA A 58 -6.72 5.16 -7.70
CA ALA A 58 -6.45 5.47 -9.10
C ALA A 58 -4.95 5.69 -9.39
N GLY A 59 -4.14 5.88 -8.35
CA GLY A 59 -2.70 6.09 -8.48
C GLY A 59 -1.96 4.83 -8.95
N PRO A 60 -0.69 4.98 -9.40
CA PRO A 60 0.08 3.88 -9.98
C PRO A 60 0.24 2.66 -9.06
N PHE A 61 0.24 2.88 -7.74
CA PHE A 61 0.35 1.85 -6.70
C PHE A 61 -0.99 1.55 -5.99
N GLY A 62 -2.11 1.95 -6.56
CA GLY A 62 -3.42 1.74 -5.95
C GLY A 62 -3.76 0.26 -5.71
N GLN A 63 -3.28 -0.62 -6.60
CA GLN A 63 -3.48 -2.08 -6.53
C GLN A 63 -2.57 -2.80 -5.50
N LEU A 64 -1.61 -2.07 -4.92
CA LEU A 64 -0.71 -2.58 -3.89
C LEU A 64 -1.46 -2.82 -2.57
N PHE A 65 -2.42 -1.95 -2.25
CA PHE A 65 -3.17 -2.00 -0.99
C PHE A 65 -4.37 -2.93 -1.09
N ARG A 66 -4.73 -3.59 0.02
CA ARG A 66 -6.00 -4.32 0.11
C ARG A 66 -7.15 -3.32 0.18
N PRO A 67 -8.30 -3.59 -0.47
CA PRO A 67 -9.50 -2.76 -0.34
C PRO A 67 -9.93 -2.55 1.12
N ASP A 68 -9.76 -3.58 1.95
CA ASP A 68 -10.12 -3.54 3.38
C ASP A 68 -9.20 -2.64 4.23
N ASN A 69 -8.07 -2.17 3.68
CA ASN A 69 -7.16 -1.27 4.40
C ASN A 69 -7.62 0.19 4.36
N PHE A 70 -8.65 0.52 3.57
CA PHE A 70 -9.15 1.88 3.43
C PHE A 70 -10.34 2.09 4.38
N VAL A 71 -10.21 3.04 5.29
CA VAL A 71 -11.25 3.44 6.24
C VAL A 71 -11.58 4.91 5.97
N PHE A 72 -12.82 5.21 5.61
CA PHE A 72 -13.20 6.58 5.34
C PHE A 72 -14.60 6.99 5.76
N GLY A 73 -14.72 8.28 6.10
CA GLY A 73 -15.98 8.94 6.42
C GLY A 73 -16.71 9.45 5.17
N GLN A 74 -17.83 10.15 5.42
CA GLN A 74 -18.61 10.84 4.38
C GLN A 74 -18.63 12.37 4.60
N SER A 75 -17.80 12.87 5.53
CA SER A 75 -17.77 14.28 5.93
C SER A 75 -16.39 14.61 6.48
N GLY A 76 -15.77 15.67 5.99
CA GLY A 76 -14.44 16.11 6.42
C GLY A 76 -14.42 16.79 7.78
N ALA A 77 -13.22 16.93 8.35
CA ALA A 77 -13.00 17.66 9.61
C ALA A 77 -13.34 19.17 9.50
N GLY A 78 -13.36 19.72 8.29
CA GLY A 78 -13.60 21.15 8.07
C GLY A 78 -12.50 22.04 8.66
N ASN A 79 -11.24 21.57 8.64
CA ASN A 79 -10.08 22.23 9.28
C ASN A 79 -10.31 22.54 10.78
N ASN A 80 -11.12 21.72 11.45
CA ASN A 80 -11.40 21.80 12.88
C ASN A 80 -10.81 20.57 13.58
N TRP A 81 -10.12 20.78 14.71
CA TRP A 81 -9.46 19.74 15.49
C TRP A 81 -10.41 19.13 16.53
#